data_AF-L7LAH1-F1
#
_entry.id   AF-L7LAH1-F1
#
_cell.length_a   1.000
_cell.length_b   1.000
_cell.length_c   1.000
_cell.angle_alpha   90.00
_cell.angle_beta   90.00
_cell.angle_gamma   90.00
#
_symmetry.space_group_name_H-M   'P 1'
#
loop_
_entity.id
_entity.type
_entity.pdbx_description
1 polymer ?
#
loop_
_entity_poly.entity_id
_entity_poly.type
_entity_poly.pdbx_seq_one_letter_code
_entity_poly.pdbx_strand_id
1 'polypeptide(L)'
;MRLTDMDPLEYFFGVGDGELSVWHSPADLDLDGDGIPDAVALDFDGDGLIDDAMWDSDGDGVADRVLLDVAADGTAAAVFADSGLGLWDQPIVRLPVDVDGDGRPDHFLEDTDGDGIADRVVDGPG
;
A
#
# COMPACT_ATOMS: atom_id res chain seq x y z
N MET A 1 -6.31 -29.23 14.94
CA MET A 1 -6.02 -27.92 14.34
C MET A 1 -5.80 -28.19 12.86
N ARG A 2 -6.71 -27.73 11.99
CA ARG A 2 -6.49 -27.71 10.55
C ARG A 2 -5.83 -26.37 10.23
N LEU A 3 -4.71 -26.39 9.53
CA LEU A 3 -4.16 -25.21 8.87
C LEU A 3 -5.17 -24.75 7.79
N THR A 4 -5.23 -23.44 7.55
CA THR A 4 -5.80 -22.74 6.38
C THR A 4 -7.32 -22.82 6.16
N ASP A 5 -8.05 -21.90 6.80
CA ASP A 5 -9.01 -21.05 6.11
C ASP A 5 -8.76 -19.66 6.71
N MET A 6 -7.77 -18.94 6.16
CA MET A 6 -7.76 -17.49 6.34
C MET A 6 -8.81 -16.96 5.37
N ASP A 7 -9.70 -16.10 5.86
CA ASP A 7 -10.69 -15.49 5.00
C ASP A 7 -9.97 -14.78 3.84
N PRO A 8 -10.45 -14.91 2.60
CA PRO A 8 -9.80 -14.29 1.46
C PRO A 8 -9.85 -12.77 1.61
N LEU A 9 -8.76 -12.11 1.22
CA LEU A 9 -8.64 -10.67 1.21
C LEU A 9 -9.47 -10.09 0.06
N GLU A 10 -10.25 -9.06 0.38
CA GLU A 10 -11.14 -8.36 -0.54
C GLU A 10 -10.46 -7.12 -1.14
N TYR A 11 -10.60 -6.90 -2.45
CA TYR A 11 -10.11 -5.71 -3.13
C TYR A 11 -10.97 -5.38 -4.35
N PHE A 12 -10.90 -4.12 -4.80
CA PHE A 12 -11.82 -3.60 -5.80
C PHE A 12 -11.10 -2.95 -6.98
N PHE A 13 -11.69 -3.09 -8.15
CA PHE A 13 -11.30 -2.32 -9.34
C PHE A 13 -12.51 -1.69 -9.99
N GLY A 14 -12.36 -0.46 -10.44
CA GLY A 14 -13.35 0.31 -11.15
C GLY A 14 -12.75 1.06 -12.32
N VAL A 15 -13.60 1.72 -13.09
CA VAL A 15 -13.20 2.64 -14.16
C VAL A 15 -13.55 4.10 -13.84
N GLY A 16 -13.95 4.37 -12.59
CA GLY A 16 -14.25 5.72 -12.08
C GLY A 16 -15.69 6.19 -12.22
N ASP A 17 -16.61 5.36 -12.73
CA ASP A 17 -18.03 5.71 -12.93
C ASP A 17 -19.00 4.95 -11.99
N GLY A 18 -18.44 4.30 -10.95
CA GLY A 18 -19.17 3.81 -9.78
C GLY A 18 -19.51 2.32 -9.79
N GLU A 19 -19.30 1.59 -10.90
CA GLU A 19 -19.35 0.13 -10.86
C GLU A 19 -17.98 -0.42 -10.43
N LEU A 20 -17.97 -1.14 -9.30
CA LEU A 20 -16.78 -1.80 -8.77
C LEU A 20 -16.87 -3.31 -9.00
N SER A 21 -15.79 -3.87 -9.54
CA SER A 21 -15.54 -5.31 -9.54
C SER A 21 -14.87 -5.69 -8.23
N VAL A 22 -15.54 -6.51 -7.44
CA VAL A 22 -15.01 -7.07 -6.18
C VAL A 22 -14.26 -8.36 -6.48
N TRP A 23 -13.07 -8.49 -5.91
CA TRP A 23 -12.24 -9.67 -5.98
C TRP A 23 -11.93 -10.20 -4.58
N HIS A 24 -11.76 -11.52 -4.49
CA HIS A 24 -11.38 -12.23 -3.28
C HIS A 24 -10.26 -13.20 -3.62
N SER A 25 -9.11 -13.03 -2.97
CA SER A 25 -7.97 -13.93 -3.13
C SER A 25 -7.39 -14.29 -1.78
N PRO A 26 -6.92 -15.53 -1.56
CA PRO A 26 -6.11 -15.82 -0.39
C PRO A 26 -4.86 -14.94 -0.40
N ALA A 27 -4.53 -14.34 0.74
CA ALA A 27 -3.24 -13.68 0.90
C ALA A 27 -2.09 -14.70 0.74
N ASP A 28 -1.06 -14.31 0.00
CA ASP A 28 0.11 -15.14 -0.33
C ASP A 28 1.46 -14.44 -0.11
N LEU A 29 1.42 -13.15 0.24
CA LEU A 29 2.55 -12.34 0.63
C LEU A 29 2.38 -11.87 2.09
N ASP A 30 3.45 -12.00 2.86
CA ASP A 30 3.58 -11.50 4.24
C ASP A 30 4.45 -10.25 4.19
N LEU A 31 3.81 -9.09 4.22
CA LEU A 31 4.43 -7.80 3.96
C LEU A 31 4.88 -7.10 5.24
N ASP A 32 4.14 -7.28 6.35
CA ASP A 32 4.53 -6.73 7.66
C ASP A 32 5.55 -7.62 8.43
N GLY A 33 5.74 -8.86 7.98
CA GLY A 33 6.74 -9.79 8.48
C GLY A 33 6.36 -10.49 9.79
N ASP A 34 5.08 -10.54 10.14
CA ASP A 34 4.60 -11.18 11.37
C ASP A 34 4.46 -12.72 11.25
N GLY A 35 4.59 -13.26 10.04
CA GLY A 35 4.48 -14.69 9.72
C GLY A 35 3.10 -15.12 9.20
N ILE A 36 2.17 -14.19 9.01
CA ILE A 36 0.82 -14.39 8.47
C ILE A 36 0.70 -13.55 7.19
N PRO A 37 0.41 -14.15 6.02
CA PRO A 37 0.14 -13.38 4.81
C PRO A 37 -1.02 -12.39 4.99
N ASP A 38 -0.76 -11.13 4.63
CA ASP A 38 -1.62 -9.95 4.74
C ASP A 38 -1.77 -9.21 3.40
N ALA A 39 -1.13 -9.73 2.34
CA ALA A 39 -1.21 -9.16 1.01
C ALA A 39 -1.39 -10.22 -0.09
N VAL A 40 -1.94 -9.79 -1.22
CA VAL A 40 -2.07 -10.58 -2.46
C VAL A 40 -1.08 -10.04 -3.47
N ALA A 41 -0.14 -10.88 -3.93
CA ALA A 41 0.80 -10.51 -4.99
C ALA A 41 0.17 -10.62 -6.38
N LEU A 42 0.40 -9.62 -7.24
CA LEU A 42 -0.15 -9.56 -8.61
C LEU A 42 0.73 -8.71 -9.54
N ASP A 43 0.33 -8.62 -10.81
CA ASP A 43 0.87 -7.73 -11.85
C ASP A 43 -0.20 -6.64 -12.07
N PHE A 44 -0.22 -5.65 -11.19
CA PHE A 44 -1.23 -4.60 -11.19
C PHE A 44 -0.91 -3.52 -12.24
N ASP A 45 0.37 -3.17 -12.39
CA ASP A 45 0.82 -2.13 -13.32
C ASP A 45 0.99 -2.63 -14.77
N GLY A 46 0.99 -3.95 -14.98
CA GLY A 46 1.01 -4.59 -16.29
C GLY A 46 2.38 -4.67 -16.94
N ASP A 47 3.46 -4.58 -16.17
CA ASP A 47 4.83 -4.70 -16.68
C ASP A 47 5.24 -6.16 -16.97
N GLY A 48 4.45 -7.13 -16.48
CA GLY A 48 4.64 -8.57 -16.68
C GLY A 48 5.36 -9.29 -15.53
N LEU A 49 5.61 -8.61 -14.41
CA LEU A 49 6.15 -9.17 -13.17
C LEU A 49 5.06 -9.28 -12.11
N ILE A 50 5.22 -10.25 -11.20
CA ILE A 50 4.33 -10.41 -10.03
C ILE A 50 5.07 -9.85 -8.83
N ASP A 51 5.18 -8.52 -8.80
CA ASP A 51 5.84 -7.75 -7.77
C ASP A 51 4.99 -6.58 -7.27
N ASP A 52 3.74 -6.46 -7.70
CA ASP A 52 2.77 -5.58 -7.05
C ASP A 52 2.00 -6.31 -5.95
N ALA A 53 1.45 -5.57 -5.00
CA ALA A 53 0.71 -6.13 -3.88
C ALA A 53 -0.54 -5.34 -3.53
N MET A 54 -1.67 -6.04 -3.37
CA MET A 54 -2.84 -5.52 -2.64
C MET A 54 -2.68 -5.86 -1.17
N TRP A 55 -2.52 -4.83 -0.33
CA TRP A 55 -2.20 -4.98 1.09
C TRP A 55 -3.37 -4.56 1.98
N ASP A 56 -3.73 -5.42 2.93
CA ASP A 56 -4.58 -5.13 4.07
C ASP A 56 -3.69 -4.70 5.25
N SER A 57 -3.39 -3.39 5.32
CA SER A 57 -2.42 -2.83 6.26
C SER A 57 -2.98 -2.62 7.67
N ASP A 58 -4.30 -2.73 7.85
CA ASP A 58 -4.96 -2.60 9.15
C ASP A 58 -5.64 -3.89 9.65
N GLY A 59 -5.65 -4.95 8.84
CA GLY A 59 -6.03 -6.31 9.20
C GLY A 59 -7.55 -6.53 9.26
N ASP A 60 -8.33 -5.75 8.50
CA ASP A 60 -9.79 -5.83 8.49
C ASP A 60 -10.36 -6.79 7.42
N GLY A 61 -9.50 -7.35 6.58
CA GLY A 61 -9.82 -8.26 5.49
C GLY A 61 -10.03 -7.58 4.14
N VAL A 62 -9.88 -6.25 4.05
CA VAL A 62 -10.00 -5.47 2.82
C VAL A 62 -8.68 -4.77 2.54
N ALA A 63 -8.17 -4.87 1.31
CA ALA A 63 -6.98 -4.10 0.94
C ALA A 63 -7.27 -2.60 1.00
N ASP A 64 -6.45 -1.85 1.73
CA ASP A 64 -6.49 -0.39 1.79
C ASP A 64 -5.36 0.25 0.97
N ARG A 65 -4.36 -0.54 0.52
CA ARG A 65 -3.23 -0.05 -0.26
C ARG A 65 -2.86 -0.97 -1.41
N VAL A 66 -2.40 -0.36 -2.50
CA VAL A 66 -1.62 -1.05 -3.53
C VAL A 66 -0.16 -0.58 -3.46
N LEU A 67 0.77 -1.53 -3.49
CA LEU A 67 2.20 -1.27 -3.57
C LEU A 67 2.70 -1.71 -4.95
N LEU A 68 3.50 -0.86 -5.60
CA LEU A 68 4.11 -1.17 -6.89
C LEU A 68 5.58 -1.49 -6.76
N ASP A 69 6.06 -2.45 -7.55
CA ASP A 69 7.47 -2.89 -7.60
C ASP A 69 8.03 -3.25 -6.21
N VAL A 70 7.36 -4.16 -5.49
CA VAL A 70 7.75 -4.63 -4.16
C VAL A 70 9.04 -5.45 -4.24
N ALA A 71 10.10 -4.94 -3.63
CA ALA A 71 11.37 -5.62 -3.50
C ALA A 71 11.32 -6.74 -2.43
N ALA A 72 12.32 -7.62 -2.47
CA ALA A 72 12.42 -8.75 -1.53
C ALA A 72 12.58 -8.37 -0.05
N ASP A 73 12.85 -7.10 0.26
CA ASP A 73 12.91 -6.57 1.62
C ASP A 73 11.62 -5.84 2.06
N GLY A 74 10.55 -5.93 1.24
CA GLY A 74 9.26 -5.31 1.51
C GLY A 74 9.17 -3.83 1.12
N THR A 75 10.25 -3.24 0.59
CA THR A 75 10.19 -1.86 0.09
C THR A 75 9.51 -1.79 -1.28
N ALA A 76 8.67 -0.80 -1.50
CA ALA A 76 7.96 -0.58 -2.78
C ALA A 76 8.44 0.71 -3.45
N ALA A 77 8.35 0.77 -4.77
CA ALA A 77 8.67 1.98 -5.53
C ALA A 77 7.58 3.06 -5.38
N ALA A 78 6.32 2.65 -5.27
CA ALA A 78 5.18 3.53 -5.05
C ALA A 78 4.09 2.84 -4.22
N VAL A 79 3.28 3.65 -3.54
CA VAL A 79 2.13 3.18 -2.75
C VAL A 79 0.95 4.08 -3.03
N PHE A 80 -0.23 3.49 -3.23
CA PHE A 80 -1.46 4.23 -3.48
C PHE A 80 -2.60 3.73 -2.61
N ALA A 81 -3.49 4.65 -2.23
CA ALA A 81 -4.82 4.38 -1.71
C ALA A 81 -5.87 4.53 -2.82
N ASP A 82 -7.07 3.99 -2.58
CA ASP A 82 -8.22 4.18 -3.45
C ASP A 82 -9.14 5.29 -2.94
N SER A 83 -9.54 6.19 -3.84
CA SER A 83 -10.52 7.25 -3.55
C SER A 83 -11.96 6.75 -3.34
N GLY A 84 -12.19 5.44 -3.38
CA GLY A 84 -13.49 4.78 -3.43
C GLY A 84 -14.02 4.57 -4.85
N LEU A 85 -13.21 4.85 -5.86
CA LEU A 85 -13.55 4.70 -7.28
C LEU A 85 -12.99 3.41 -7.91
N GLY A 86 -12.25 2.62 -7.14
CA GLY A 86 -11.54 1.42 -7.59
C GLY A 86 -10.40 1.73 -8.57
N LEU A 87 -9.86 2.95 -8.52
CA LEU A 87 -8.80 3.43 -9.41
C LEU A 87 -7.42 3.35 -8.79
N TRP A 88 -7.31 3.25 -7.45
CA TRP A 88 -6.03 3.31 -6.74
C TRP A 88 -5.23 4.56 -7.11
N ASP A 89 -5.90 5.71 -7.08
CA ASP A 89 -5.47 6.97 -7.69
C ASP A 89 -4.84 7.98 -6.72
N GLN A 90 -4.75 7.64 -5.43
CA GLN A 90 -4.27 8.55 -4.39
C GLN A 90 -2.85 8.14 -3.94
N PRO A 91 -1.79 8.83 -4.39
CA PRO A 91 -0.43 8.46 -4.01
C PRO A 91 -0.16 8.76 -2.54
N ILE A 92 0.33 7.76 -1.80
CA ILE A 92 0.84 7.93 -0.44
C ILE A 92 2.30 8.37 -0.52
N VAL A 93 2.62 9.55 0.01
CA VAL A 93 3.96 10.14 -0.13
C VAL A 93 4.59 10.53 1.20
N ARG A 94 5.92 10.37 1.25
CA ARG A 94 6.75 10.79 2.37
C ARG A 94 7.85 11.72 1.87
N LEU A 95 7.76 13.00 2.23
CA LEU A 95 8.65 14.05 1.72
C LEU A 95 9.67 14.46 2.79
N PRO A 96 10.99 14.34 2.53
CA PRO A 96 12.00 14.85 3.44
C PRO A 96 12.02 16.37 3.47
N VAL A 97 12.20 16.94 4.66
CA VAL A 97 12.37 18.37 4.91
C VAL A 97 13.68 18.58 5.66
N ASP A 98 14.60 19.30 5.04
CA ASP A 98 15.88 19.75 5.61
C ASP A 98 15.74 21.24 5.93
N VAL A 99 15.59 21.57 7.21
CA VAL A 99 15.35 22.91 7.73
C VAL A 99 16.66 23.63 8.00
N ASP A 100 17.70 22.90 8.44
CA ASP A 100 18.98 23.48 8.81
C ASP A 100 20.03 23.51 7.68
N GLY A 101 19.76 22.81 6.57
CA GLY A 101 20.55 22.80 5.35
C GLY A 101 21.79 21.91 5.42
N ASP A 102 21.84 20.94 6.34
CA ASP A 102 22.99 20.04 6.51
C ASP A 102 23.01 18.85 5.52
N GLY A 103 21.95 18.70 4.72
CA GLY A 103 21.79 17.62 3.75
C GLY A 103 21.17 16.34 4.33
N ARG A 104 20.73 16.36 5.58
CA ARG A 104 19.95 15.30 6.23
C ARG A 104 18.53 15.82 6.48
N PRO A 105 17.50 14.99 6.31
CA PRO A 105 16.14 15.40 6.65
C PRO A 105 15.98 15.57 8.17
N ASP A 106 15.57 16.75 8.60
CA ASP A 106 15.13 17.04 9.98
C ASP A 106 13.74 16.48 10.25
N HIS A 107 12.88 16.53 9.23
CA HIS A 107 11.50 16.06 9.32
C HIS A 107 11.09 15.33 8.05
N PHE A 108 10.00 14.59 8.15
CA PHE A 108 9.29 14.03 7.02
C PHE A 108 7.82 14.44 7.10
N LEU A 109 7.30 14.93 6.00
CA LEU A 109 5.87 15.15 5.82
C LEU A 109 5.28 13.88 5.22
N GLU A 110 4.25 13.34 5.86
CA GLU A 110 3.53 12.17 5.38
C GLU A 110 2.12 12.57 4.98
N ASP A 111 1.77 12.24 3.75
CA ASP A 111 0.42 12.30 3.19
C ASP A 111 -0.02 10.86 2.99
N THR A 112 -0.93 10.40 3.85
CA THR A 112 -1.38 9.01 3.96
C THR A 112 -2.71 8.75 3.30
N ASP A 113 -3.47 9.80 2.97
CA ASP A 113 -4.73 9.70 2.21
C ASP A 113 -4.62 10.24 0.77
N GLY A 114 -3.44 10.73 0.38
CA GLY A 114 -3.12 11.17 -0.97
C GLY A 114 -3.93 12.38 -1.43
N ASP A 115 -4.43 13.21 -0.51
CA ASP A 115 -5.19 14.42 -0.84
C ASP A 115 -4.29 15.61 -1.24
N GLY A 116 -2.96 15.44 -1.15
CA GLY A 116 -1.96 16.44 -1.44
C GLY A 116 -1.64 17.36 -0.27
N ILE A 117 -2.16 17.08 0.93
CA ILE A 117 -1.91 17.76 2.18
C ILE A 117 -1.26 16.75 3.14
N ALA A 118 -0.21 17.18 3.84
CA ALA A 118 0.43 16.31 4.82
C ALA A 118 -0.48 16.13 6.05
N ASP A 119 -0.72 14.86 6.41
CA ASP A 119 -1.45 14.45 7.62
C ASP A 119 -0.61 14.64 8.88
N ARG A 120 0.69 14.39 8.78
CA ARG A 120 1.60 14.50 9.91
C ARG A 120 3.02 14.88 9.54
N VAL A 121 3.70 15.37 10.57
CA VAL A 121 5.15 15.60 10.58
C VAL A 121 5.78 14.52 11.45
N VAL A 122 6.79 13.84 10.92
CA VAL A 122 7.60 12.84 11.64
C VAL A 122 9.02 13.38 11.77
N ASP A 123 9.59 13.35 12.97
CA ASP A 123 10.97 13.77 13.19
C ASP A 123 11.96 12.80 12.51
N GLY A 124 12.98 13.37 11.89
CA GLY A 124 14.09 12.64 11.29
C GLY A 124 15.02 12.04 12.35
N PRO A 125 15.88 11.09 11.95
CA PRO A 125 16.93 10.59 12.84
C PRO A 125 17.91 11.72 13.15
N GLY A 126 17.91 12.19 14.41
CA GLY A 126 18.84 13.22 14.90
C GLY A 126 20.29 12.77 15.02
#